data_AF-A0A7Y3FYA7-F1
#
_entry.id   AF-A0A7Y3FYA7-F1
#
_cell.length_a   1.000
_cell.length_b   1.000
_cell.length_c   1.000
_cell.angle_alpha   90.00
_cell.angle_beta   90.00
_cell.angle_gamma   90.00
#
_symmetry.space_group_name_H-M   'P 1'
#
loop_
_entity.id
_entity.type
_entity.pdbx_description
1 polymer ?
#
loop_
_entity_poly.entity_id
_entity_poly.type
_entity_poly.pdbx_seq_one_letter_code
_entity_poly.pdbx_strand_id
1 'polypeptide(L)' 'GNSVAKHIRNSNKKYVPVIGMSGTPWTFEESRFDTIFQKPFQLKTLISSVEGLILGHSKAAALC' A
#
# COMPACT_ATOMS: atom_id res chain seq x y z
N GLY A 1 10.41 0.91 -7.80
CA GLY A 1 9.23 0.72 -6.94
C GLY A 1 9.12 -0.71 -6.44
N ASN A 2 8.90 -1.67 -7.33
CA ASN A 2 8.58 -3.05 -6.98
C ASN A 2 9.60 -3.74 -6.04
N SER A 3 10.90 -3.62 -6.31
CA SER A 3 11.95 -4.19 -5.46
C SER A 3 11.99 -3.59 -4.05
N VAL A 4 11.58 -2.32 -3.90
CA VAL A 4 11.47 -1.65 -2.59
C VAL A 4 10.28 -2.22 -1.81
N ALA A 5 9.13 -2.39 -2.45
CA ALA A 5 7.97 -3.04 -1.83
C ALA A 5 8.31 -4.47 -1.40
N LYS A 6 9.01 -5.23 -2.24
CA LYS A 6 9.54 -6.57 -1.90
C LYS A 6 10.47 -6.52 -0.69
N HIS A 7 11.38 -5.54 -0.61
CA HIS A 7 12.27 -5.39 0.53
C HIS A 7 11.49 -5.09 1.83
N ILE A 8 10.52 -4.17 1.78
CA ILE A 8 9.68 -3.83 2.93
C ILE A 8 8.95 -5.07 3.45
N ARG A 9 8.31 -5.85 2.57
CA ARG A 9 7.57 -7.07 2.93
C ARG A 9 8.44 -8.18 3.52
N ASN A 10 9.73 -8.22 3.17
CA ASN A 10 10.68 -9.20 3.71
C ASN A 10 11.49 -8.67 4.92
N SER A 11 11.14 -7.50 5.45
CA SER A 11 11.83 -6.87 6.59
C SER A 11 10.99 -6.92 7.87
N ASN A 12 11.53 -6.43 8.98
CA ASN A 12 10.77 -6.18 10.20
C ASN A 12 9.66 -5.11 10.03
N LYS A 13 9.64 -4.39 8.90
CA LYS A 13 8.62 -3.41 8.52
C LYS A 13 7.54 -4.00 7.62
N LYS A 14 7.40 -5.33 7.54
CA LYS A 14 6.44 -6.00 6.65
C LYS A 14 4.98 -5.52 6.81
N TYR A 15 4.64 -5.00 7.99
CA TYR A 15 3.31 -4.45 8.28
C TYR A 15 3.10 -3.02 7.78
N VAL A 16 4.15 -2.23 7.53
CA VAL A 16 3.98 -0.85 7.04
C VAL A 16 3.14 -0.84 5.74
N PRO A 17 2.05 -0.07 5.66
CA PRO A 17 1.26 0.03 4.43
C PRO A 17 2.10 0.54 3.25
N VAL A 18 1.95 -0.08 2.09
CA VAL A 18 2.63 0.27 0.84
C VAL A 18 1.58 0.50 -0.23
N ILE A 19 1.47 1.74 -0.69
CA ILE A 19 0.65 2.15 -1.83
C ILE A 19 1.51 2.16 -3.10
N GLY A 20 1.12 1.38 -4.10
CA GLY A 20 1.70 1.42 -5.43
C GLY A 20 1.07 2.52 -6.28
N MET A 21 1.83 3.19 -7.15
CA MET A 21 1.32 4.18 -8.10
C MET A 21 1.91 3.92 -9.50
N SER A 22 1.10 3.63 -10.51
CA SER A 22 1.57 3.25 -11.86
C SER A 22 0.65 3.68 -12.98
N GLY A 23 1.22 3.96 -14.16
CA GLY A 23 0.43 4.09 -15.40
C GLY A 23 0.04 2.74 -16.01
N THR A 24 0.68 1.65 -15.57
CA THR A 24 0.48 0.28 -16.06
C THR A 24 0.26 -0.68 -14.88
N PRO A 25 -0.87 -0.62 -14.18
CA PRO A 25 -1.09 -1.36 -12.94
C PRO A 25 -1.04 -2.89 -13.10
N TRP A 26 -1.35 -3.42 -14.28
CA TRP A 26 -1.33 -4.86 -14.59
C TRP A 26 0.05 -5.51 -14.51
N THR A 27 1.14 -4.73 -14.39
CA THR A 27 2.51 -5.26 -14.25
C THR A 27 2.90 -5.61 -12.81
N PHE A 28 2.01 -5.41 -11.83
CA PHE A 28 2.32 -5.65 -10.42
C PHE A 28 1.90 -7.04 -9.95
N GLU A 29 2.66 -7.58 -8.98
CA GLU A 29 2.17 -8.68 -8.15
C GLU A 29 1.40 -8.05 -6.99
N GLU A 30 0.09 -8.29 -6.93
CA GLU A 30 -0.82 -7.64 -5.99
C GLU A 30 -0.46 -7.90 -4.52
N SER A 31 0.16 -9.04 -4.22
CA SER A 31 0.54 -9.43 -2.84
C SER A 31 1.57 -8.52 -2.16
N ARG A 32 2.22 -7.60 -2.91
CA ARG A 32 3.25 -6.71 -2.37
C ARG A 32 2.72 -5.35 -1.92
N PHE A 33 1.52 -4.96 -2.36
CA PHE A 33 0.94 -3.64 -2.12
C PHE A 33 -0.40 -3.79 -1.42
N ASP A 34 -0.70 -2.90 -0.48
CA ASP A 34 -2.03 -2.88 0.15
C ASP A 34 -3.08 -2.29 -0.79
N THR A 35 -2.64 -1.40 -1.68
CA THR A 35 -3.45 -0.86 -2.78
C THR A 35 -2.57 -0.32 -3.90
N ILE A 36 -3.10 -0.28 -5.11
CA ILE A 36 -2.42 0.22 -6.31
C ILE A 36 -3.29 1.29 -6.98
N PHE A 37 -2.70 2.46 -7.19
CA PHE A 37 -3.31 3.56 -7.91
C PHE A 37 -2.86 3.58 -9.37
N GLN A 38 -3.83 3.55 -10.29
CA GLN A 38 -3.57 3.85 -11.70
C GLN A 38 -3.41 5.36 -11.88
N LYS A 39 -2.36 5.79 -12.57
CA LYS A 39 -2.15 7.19 -12.94
C LYS A 39 -2.85 7.53 -14.26
N PRO A 40 -3.44 8.74 -14.39
CA PRO A 40 -3.62 9.73 -13.34
C PRO A 40 -4.75 9.35 -12.36
N PHE A 41 -4.66 9.84 -11.11
CA PHE A 41 -5.68 9.65 -10.09
C PHE A 41 -5.99 10.97 -9.37
N GLN A 42 -7.15 11.03 -8.70
CA GLN A 42 -7.55 12.21 -7.94
C GLN A 42 -6.86 12.24 -6.56
N LEU A 43 -6.41 13.41 -6.13
CA LEU A 43 -5.78 13.59 -4.80
C LEU A 43 -6.69 13.12 -3.67
N LYS A 44 -8.00 13.40 -3.76
CA LYS A 44 -8.98 12.97 -2.77
C LYS A 44 -8.99 11.46 -2.57
N THR A 45 -8.81 10.69 -3.64
CA THR A 45 -8.80 9.22 -3.59
C THR A 45 -7.56 8.72 -2.85
N LEU A 46 -6.41 9.39 -3.02
CA LEU A 46 -5.20 9.09 -2.27
C LEU A 46 -5.38 9.38 -0.77
N ILE A 47 -5.93 10.54 -0.43
CA ILE A 47 -6.18 10.94 0.98
C ILE A 47 -7.07 9.90 1.67
N SER A 48 -8.22 9.56 1.08
CA SER A 48 -9.14 8.57 1.65
C SER A 48 -8.50 7.18 1.80
N SER A 49 -7.57 6.81 0.92
CA SER A 49 -6.86 5.53 1.05
C SER A 49 -5.84 5.53 2.19
N VAL A 50 -5.14 6.65 2.40
CA VAL A 50 -4.22 6.80 3.54
C VAL A 50 -5.00 6.75 4.85
N GLU A 51 -6.12 7.46 4.96
CA GLU A 51 -7.00 7.42 6.13
C GLU A 51 -7.50 5.99 6.43
N GLY A 52 -7.96 5.27 5.40
CA GLY A 52 -8.40 3.89 5.54
C GLY A 52 -7.28 2.94 6.03
N LEU A 53 -6.06 3.10 5.52
CA LEU A 53 -4.91 2.26 5.91
C LEU A 53 -4.45 2.53 7.35
N ILE A 54 -4.52 3.79 7.81
CA ILE A 54 -4.23 4.16 9.20
C ILE A 54 -5.25 3.51 10.15
N LEU A 55 -6.54 3.62 9.84
CA LEU A 55 -7.61 3.06 10.67
C LEU A 55 -7.58 1.52 10.71
N GLY A 56 -7.27 0.87 9.58
CA GLY A 56 -7.09 -0.58 9.51
C GLY A 56 -5.91 -1.08 10.35
N HIS A 57 -4.83 -0.29 10.43
CA HIS A 57 -3.64 -0.63 11.21
C HIS A 57 -3.86 -0.60 12.72
N SER A 58 -4.61 0.40 13.22
CA SER A 58 -4.93 0.51 14.64
C SER A 58 -5.72 -0.68 15.16
N LYS A 59 -6.55 -1.31 14.32
CA LYS A 59 -7.27 -2.55 14.65
C LYS A 59 -6.35 -3.76 14.70
N ALA A 60 -5.42 -3.90 13.76
CA ALA A 60 -4.47 -5.02 13.75
C ALA A 60 -3.46 -4.96 14.92
N ALA A 61 -3.01 -3.76 15.29
CA ALA A 61 -2.11 -3.55 16.43
C ALA A 61 -2.79 -3.77 17.80
N ALA A 62 -4.10 -3.53 17.90
CA ALA A 62 -4.87 -3.75 19.14
C ALA A 62 -5.28 -5.22 19.37
N LEU A 63 -5.02 -6.11 18.42
CA LEU A 63 -5.32 -7.55 18.49
C LEU A 63 -4.06 -8.41 18.72
N CYS A 64 -2.89 -7.79 18.87
CA CYS A 64 -1.61 -8.43 19.17
C CYS A 64 -1.22 -8.25 20.63
#